data_AF-A0A1F9M1Q7-F1
#
_entry.id   AF-A0A1F9M1Q7-F1
#
_cell.length_a   1.000
_cell.length_b   1.000
_cell.length_c   1.000
_cell.angle_alpha   90.00
_cell.angle_beta   90.00
_cell.angle_gamma   90.00
#
_symmetry.space_group_name_H-M   'P 1'
#
loop_
_entity.id
_entity.type
_entity.pdbx_description
1 polymer ?
#
loop_
_entity_poly.entity_id
_entity_poly.type
_entity_poly.pdbx_seq_one_letter_code
_entity_poly.pdbx_strand_id
1 'polypeptide(L)' 'MNINNENQAREAIALWQADPVRAQLKNLRLAQESLELSQMYYEQKDNEQGIARATACLTIIGTRIAEIEAR' A
#
# COMPACT_ATOMS: atom_id res chain seq x y z
N MET A 1 -11.09 0.74 0.20
CA MET A 1 -10.37 1.82 0.92
C MET A 1 -9.41 2.43 -0.08
N ASN A 2 -9.41 3.75 -0.28
CA ASN A 2 -8.43 4.40 -1.17
C ASN A 2 -7.27 4.92 -0.32
N ILE A 3 -6.07 4.38 -0.55
CA ILE A 3 -4.83 4.86 0.05
C ILE A 3 -4.19 5.82 -0.96
N ASN A 4 -4.15 7.12 -0.63
CA ASN A 4 -3.66 8.16 -1.54
C ASN A 4 -2.40 8.87 -1.02
N ASN A 5 -1.99 8.57 0.21
CA ASN A 5 -0.79 9.11 0.84
C ASN A 5 -0.30 8.17 1.94
N GLU A 6 0.91 8.44 2.43
CA GLU A 6 1.57 7.60 3.42
C GLU A 6 0.83 7.50 4.76
N ASN A 7 0.15 8.57 5.20
CA ASN A 7 -0.62 8.53 6.45
C ASN A 7 -1.78 7.56 6.33
N GLN A 8 -2.51 7.59 5.21
CA GLN A 8 -3.56 6.63 4.93
C GLN A 8 -3.03 5.18 4.82
N ALA A 9 -1.81 5.01 4.30
CA ALA A 9 -1.17 3.69 4.26
C ALA A 9 -0.89 3.17 5.69
N ARG A 10 -0.35 4.03 6.56
CA ARG A 10 -0.07 3.69 7.97
C ARG A 10 -1.35 3.45 8.76
N GLU A 11 -2.40 4.24 8.55
CA GLU A 11 -3.72 4.05 9.16
C GLU A 11 -4.35 2.72 8.74
N ALA A 12 -4.25 2.36 7.46
CA ALA A 12 -4.73 1.07 6.96
C ALA A 12 -4.00 -0.11 7.61
N ILE A 13 -2.66 -0.03 7.72
CA ILE A 13 -1.86 -1.04 8.42
C ILE A 13 -2.29 -1.17 9.88
N ALA A 14 -2.44 -0.04 10.60
CA ALA A 14 -2.85 -0.03 12.00
C ALA A 14 -4.25 -0.65 12.18
N LEU A 15 -5.17 -0.39 11.25
CA LEU A 15 -6.50 -0.98 11.25
C LEU A 15 -6.43 -2.52 11.11
N TRP A 16 -5.66 -3.02 10.15
CA TRP A 16 -5.57 -4.46 9.89
C TRP A 16 -4.74 -5.21 10.93
N GLN A 17 -3.88 -4.54 11.69
CA GLN A 17 -3.04 -5.19 12.70
C GLN A 17 -3.84 -6.00 13.74
N ALA A 18 -5.11 -5.64 13.97
CA ALA A 18 -6.02 -6.37 14.84
C ALA A 18 -6.60 -7.67 14.22
N ASP A 19 -6.50 -7.83 12.90
CA ASP A 19 -7.00 -9.00 12.18
C ASP A 19 -6.03 -10.20 12.26
N PRO A 20 -6.50 -11.43 12.02
CA PRO A 20 -5.60 -12.58 11.84
C PRO A 20 -4.59 -12.35 10.70
N VAL A 21 -3.39 -12.92 10.83
CA VAL A 21 -2.27 -12.76 9.86
C VAL A 21 -2.69 -12.97 8.40
N ARG A 22 -3.49 -14.01 8.12
CA ARG A 22 -3.98 -14.28 6.76
C ARG A 22 -4.87 -13.16 6.21
N ALA A 23 -5.68 -12.55 7.06
CA ALA A 23 -6.54 -11.43 6.69
C ALA A 23 -5.72 -10.14 6.50
N GLN A 24 -4.72 -9.89 7.37
CA GLN A 24 -3.74 -8.81 7.19
C GLN A 24 -3.08 -8.89 5.81
N LEU A 25 -2.47 -10.03 5.48
CA LEU A 25 -1.77 -10.21 4.20
C LEU A 25 -2.71 -10.04 3.01
N LYS A 26 -3.94 -10.55 3.09
CA LYS A 26 -4.93 -10.35 2.03
C LYS A 26 -5.21 -8.87 1.80
N ASN A 27 -5.47 -8.11 2.85
CA ASN A 27 -5.81 -6.69 2.74
C ASN A 27 -4.60 -5.86 2.25
N LEU A 28 -3.40 -6.16 2.75
CA LEU A 28 -2.16 -5.50 2.32
C LEU A 28 -1.87 -5.73 0.83
N ARG A 29 -2.02 -6.97 0.34
CA ARG A 29 -1.80 -7.29 -1.08
C ARG A 29 -2.82 -6.61 -1.99
N LEU A 30 -4.09 -6.57 -1.60
CA LEU A 30 -5.12 -5.83 -2.34
C LEU A 30 -4.81 -4.32 -2.39
N ALA A 31 -4.32 -3.76 -1.29
CA ALA A 31 -3.88 -2.36 -1.25
C ALA A 31 -2.66 -2.11 -2.15
N GLN A 32 -1.69 -3.04 -2.17
CA GLN A 32 -0.54 -2.98 -3.05
C GLN A 32 -0.96 -2.97 -4.53
N GLU A 33 -1.78 -3.94 -4.96
CA GLU A 33 -2.29 -4.02 -6.34
C GLU A 33 -3.01 -2.72 -6.75
N SER A 34 -3.84 -2.16 -5.87
CA SER A 34 -4.54 -0.90 -6.13
C SER A 34 -3.59 0.29 -6.28
N LEU A 35 -2.49 0.32 -5.52
CA LEU A 35 -1.48 1.38 -5.58
C LEU A 35 -0.62 1.24 -6.85
N GLU A 36 -0.28 0.03 -7.27
CA GLU A 36 0.43 -0.24 -8.54
C GLU A 36 -0.40 0.25 -9.74
N LEU A 37 -1.71 -0.01 -9.75
CA LEU A 37 -2.62 0.53 -10.76
C LEU A 37 -2.67 2.07 -10.76
N SER A 38 -2.66 2.67 -9.56
CA SER A 38 -2.66 4.13 -9.41
C SER A 38 -1.34 4.74 -9.90
N GLN A 39 -0.21 4.11 -9.60
CA GLN A 39 1.10 4.51 -10.09
C GLN A 39 1.15 4.49 -11.61
N MET A 40 0.73 3.39 -12.24
CA MET A 40 0.68 3.27 -13.70
C MET A 40 -0.19 4.38 -14.33
N TYR A 41 -1.32 4.71 -13.70
CA TYR A 41 -2.15 5.83 -14.13
C TYR A 41 -1.41 7.17 -14.05
N TYR A 42 -0.64 7.43 -12.99
CA TYR A 42 0.15 8.65 -12.86
C TYR A 42 1.32 8.71 -13.85
N GLU A 43 1.96 7.58 -14.12
CA GLU A 43 3.01 7.45 -15.15
C GLU A 43 2.48 7.81 -16.53
N GLN A 44 1.29 7.31 -16.90
CA GLN A 44 0.63 7.67 -18.18
C GLN A 44 0.26 9.16 -18.31
N LYS A 45 0.29 9.91 -17.20
CA LYS A 45 -0.04 11.33 -17.15
C LYS A 45 1.17 12.22 -16.89
N ASP A 46 2.38 11.65 -16.86
CA ASP A 46 3.61 12.34 -16.45
C ASP A 46 3.45 13.07 -15.11
N ASN A 47 2.66 12.50 -14.20
CA ASN A 47 2.36 13.10 -12.91
C ASN A 47 3.39 12.65 -11.85
N GLU A 48 4.57 13.27 -11.87
CA GLU A 48 5.69 12.93 -10.97
C GLU A 48 5.29 12.92 -9.49
N GLN A 49 4.47 13.88 -9.04
CA GLN A 49 4.00 13.92 -7.65
C GLN A 49 3.06 12.75 -7.32
N GLY A 50 2.22 12.34 -8.27
CA GLY A 50 1.39 11.14 -8.15
C GLY A 50 2.24 9.88 -8.04
N ILE A 51 3.23 9.74 -8.93
CA ILE A 51 4.17 8.61 -8.94
C ILE A 51 4.93 8.52 -7.62
N ALA A 52 5.50 9.63 -7.15
CA ALA A 52 6.25 9.68 -5.90
C ALA A 52 5.39 9.27 -4.70
N ARG A 53 4.16 9.77 -4.60
CA ARG A 53 3.22 9.38 -3.53
C ARG A 53 2.84 7.91 -3.60
N ALA A 54 2.51 7.39 -4.78
CA ALA A 54 2.17 5.99 -4.96
C ALA A 54 3.35 5.08 -4.57
N THR A 55 4.56 5.44 -5.00
CA THR A 55 5.81 4.73 -4.65
C THR A 55 6.06 4.71 -3.14
N ALA A 56 5.87 5.83 -2.45
CA ALA A 56 6.02 5.91 -1.00
C ALA A 56 5.01 5.00 -0.27
N CYS A 57 3.75 5.00 -0.70
CA CYS A 57 2.73 4.09 -0.18
C CYS A 57 3.08 2.61 -0.43
N LEU A 58 3.52 2.28 -1.65
CA LEU A 58 3.93 0.91 -2.01
C LEU A 58 5.09 0.43 -1.13
N THR A 59 6.07 1.30 -0.86
CA THR A 59 7.20 0.97 0.03
C THR A 59 6.72 0.63 1.44
N ILE A 60 5.79 1.42 1.99
CA ILE A 60 5.22 1.19 3.33
C ILE A 60 4.45 -0.14 3.38
N ILE A 61 3.59 -0.39 2.40
CA ILE A 61 2.77 -1.61 2.33
C ILE A 61 3.66 -2.84 2.11
N GLY A 62 4.59 -2.79 1.16
CA GLY A 62 5.49 -3.89 0.84
C GLY A 62 6.41 -4.27 2.00
N THR A 63 6.93 -3.27 2.73
CA THR A 63 7.71 -3.50 3.96
C THR A 63 6.89 -4.29 4.97
N ARG A 64 5.63 -3.88 5.19
CA ARG A 64 4.76 -4.56 6.16
C ARG A 64 4.43 -6.00 5.76
N ILE A 65 4.23 -6.26 4.47
CA ILE A 65 4.04 -7.62 3.95
C ILE A 65 5.26 -8.49 4.28
N ALA A 66 6.45 -8.02 3.94
CA ALA A 66 7.70 -8.74 4.20
C ALA A 66 7.91 -9.04 5.70
N GLU A 67 7.59 -8.08 6.58
CA GLU A 67 7.66 -8.27 8.04
C GLU A 67 6.74 -9.37 8.56
N ILE A 68 5.56 -9.54 7.96
CA ILE A 68 4.59 -10.55 8.36
C ILE A 68 5.00 -11.91 7.82
N GLU A 69 5.49 -11.99 6.59
CA GLU A 69 5.91 -13.24 5.94
C GLU A 69 7.22 -13.81 6.50
N ALA A 70 8.06 -12.98 7.10
CA ALA A 70 9.29 -13.41 7.76
C ALA A 70 9.08 -14.00 9.17
N ARG A 71 7.83 -14.05 9.67
CA ARG A 71 7.46 -14.59 10.99
C ARG A 71 6.87 -16.00 10.87
#